data_AF-A0A9D3LY52-F1
#
_entry.id   AF-A0A9D3LY52-F1
#
_cell.length_a   1.000
_cell.length_b   1.000
_cell.length_c   1.000
_cell.angle_alpha   90.00
_cell.angle_beta   90.00
_cell.angle_gamma   90.00
#
_symmetry.space_group_name_H-M   'P 1'
#
loop_
_entity.id
_entity.type
_entity.pdbx_description
1 polymer ?
#
loop_
_entity_poly.entity_id
_entity_poly.type
_entity_poly.pdbx_seq_one_letter_code
_entity_poly.pdbx_strand_id
1 'polypeptide(L)'
;MASSEGKQDLRFADWMASLPEHMHNTPLTNLAIPGSHDSFSFHIDEASPVGPEQPETVQSFVSVFGAVAKKLMRKWLATQSMDFARQLEAGVRFFDLRISTKPRDPDGRLYFAHGLYSATVREGLEQIAGFLAGHAREAVFLDFNHFYGVQNAHHESLVAMLREVFGDRLCPALFAQEVTLKYLWEREYQVLVFYHNPVALEVPFLWPGQMMPAPWANTTDPEKLVQFLQASVADRRRQGNFFVSQMVLTPKASTVMKGMASGLRETITERALPGMMQWVKAQRPGESGINIVTADFVELGDFIGTVIALNYLLEEEEEDSASWRERPRLPSNASN
;
A
#
# COMPACT_ATOMS: atom_id res chain seq x y z
N MET A 1 34.45 4.68 -22.01
CA MET A 1 33.43 5.68 -22.35
C MET A 1 32.22 4.91 -22.83
N ALA A 2 31.28 4.65 -21.93
CA ALA A 2 30.00 4.01 -22.24
C ALA A 2 28.92 5.09 -22.05
N SER A 3 28.00 5.14 -23.00
CA SER A 3 27.06 6.22 -23.25
C SER A 3 26.07 6.40 -22.12
N SER A 4 25.88 7.65 -21.75
CA SER A 4 24.82 8.17 -20.88
C SER A 4 23.49 8.28 -21.64
N GLU A 5 23.04 7.19 -22.24
CA GLU A 5 21.76 7.16 -22.96
C GLU A 5 20.66 6.65 -22.03
N GLY A 6 19.75 7.57 -21.66
CA GLY A 6 18.37 7.21 -21.33
C GLY A 6 17.99 7.04 -19.86
N LYS A 7 18.34 7.99 -18.96
CA LYS A 7 17.39 8.27 -17.88
C LYS A 7 16.18 8.97 -18.49
N GLN A 8 15.27 8.20 -19.09
CA GLN A 8 13.93 8.72 -19.34
C GLN A 8 13.37 9.11 -17.97
N ASP A 9 12.88 10.33 -17.83
CA ASP A 9 12.05 10.73 -16.68
C ASP A 9 10.84 9.80 -16.68
N LEU A 10 10.93 8.69 -15.92
CA LEU A 10 9.84 7.75 -15.75
C LEU A 10 8.68 8.55 -15.14
N ARG A 11 7.63 8.77 -15.93
CA ARG A 11 6.36 9.21 -15.39
C ARG A 11 5.82 8.05 -14.58
N PHE A 12 5.99 8.11 -13.26
CA PHE A 12 5.49 7.06 -12.38
C PHE A 12 3.96 6.92 -12.43
N ALA A 13 3.24 7.89 -12.99
CA ALA A 13 1.82 7.76 -13.30
C ALA A 13 1.48 6.57 -14.20
N ASP A 14 2.39 6.07 -15.05
CA ASP A 14 2.15 4.96 -15.98
C ASP A 14 3.18 3.82 -15.83
N TRP A 15 3.68 3.60 -14.62
CA TRP A 15 4.81 2.68 -14.44
C TRP A 15 4.45 1.21 -14.72
N MET A 16 3.23 0.76 -14.43
CA MET A 16 2.82 -0.62 -14.74
C MET A 16 2.74 -0.84 -16.25
N ALA A 17 2.19 0.13 -16.98
CA ALA A 17 2.14 0.14 -18.44
C ALA A 17 3.53 0.20 -19.10
N SER A 18 4.51 0.76 -18.38
CA SER A 18 5.90 0.94 -18.83
C SER A 18 6.81 -0.23 -18.45
N LEU A 19 6.30 -1.25 -17.75
CA LEU A 19 7.07 -2.46 -17.50
C LEU A 19 7.39 -3.20 -18.81
N PRO A 20 8.49 -3.95 -18.86
CA PRO A 20 8.83 -4.82 -19.98
C PRO A 20 7.74 -5.86 -20.30
N GLU A 21 7.61 -6.25 -21.57
CA GLU A 21 6.55 -7.16 -22.04
C GLU A 21 6.53 -8.53 -21.35
N HIS A 22 7.71 -9.09 -21.05
CA HIS A 22 7.80 -10.37 -20.34
C HIS A 22 7.17 -10.28 -18.94
N MET A 23 7.26 -9.11 -18.29
CA MET A 23 6.64 -8.87 -16.98
C MET A 23 5.13 -8.72 -17.02
N HIS A 24 4.53 -8.47 -18.19
CA HIS A 24 3.07 -8.34 -18.30
C HIS A 24 2.34 -9.65 -18.00
N ASN A 25 3.03 -10.78 -18.17
CA ASN A 25 2.52 -12.12 -17.84
C ASN A 25 2.95 -12.59 -16.45
N THR A 26 3.77 -11.81 -15.73
CA THR A 26 4.15 -12.12 -14.35
C THR A 26 2.94 -11.93 -13.44
N PRO A 27 2.63 -12.88 -12.53
CA PRO A 27 1.59 -12.69 -11.53
C PRO A 27 1.82 -11.41 -10.74
N LEU A 28 0.76 -10.63 -10.46
CA LEU A 28 0.87 -9.38 -9.71
C LEU A 28 1.40 -9.61 -8.29
N THR A 29 1.23 -10.82 -7.73
CA THR A 29 1.87 -11.23 -6.47
C THR A 29 3.39 -11.17 -6.55
N ASN A 30 3.97 -11.24 -7.74
CA ASN A 30 5.41 -11.32 -7.96
C ASN A 30 6.01 -9.99 -8.41
N LEU A 31 5.22 -8.90 -8.44
CA LEU A 31 5.71 -7.55 -8.70
C LEU A 31 5.99 -6.81 -7.38
N ALA A 32 6.97 -5.90 -7.39
CA ALA A 32 7.18 -4.93 -6.32
C ALA A 32 6.22 -3.74 -6.53
N ILE A 33 5.34 -3.49 -5.57
CA ILE A 33 4.27 -2.50 -5.69
C ILE A 33 4.37 -1.50 -4.53
N PRO A 34 4.56 -0.19 -4.80
CA PRO A 34 4.54 0.83 -3.75
C PRO A 34 3.12 1.05 -3.23
N GLY A 35 2.97 1.02 -1.92
CA GLY A 35 1.73 1.29 -1.20
C GLY A 35 1.90 2.37 -0.14
N SER A 36 0.80 2.99 0.25
CA SER A 36 0.74 3.88 1.41
C SER A 36 0.02 3.22 2.56
N HIS A 37 0.54 3.40 3.78
CA HIS A 37 -0.12 2.98 5.01
C HIS A 37 -1.06 4.09 5.51
N ASP A 38 -2.23 3.71 6.02
CA ASP A 38 -3.29 4.63 6.45
C ASP A 38 -3.52 5.75 5.43
N SER A 39 -3.76 5.35 4.18
CA SER A 39 -3.49 6.13 2.97
C SER A 39 -4.18 7.49 2.88
N PHE A 40 -5.24 7.70 3.65
CA PHE A 40 -6.10 8.87 3.58
C PHE A 40 -5.98 9.81 4.80
N SER A 41 -4.89 9.68 5.56
CA SER A 41 -4.61 10.48 6.75
C SER A 41 -4.05 11.90 6.47
N PHE A 42 -3.99 12.34 5.21
CA PHE A 42 -3.50 13.67 4.83
C PHE A 42 -4.47 14.81 5.22
N HIS A 43 -5.78 14.53 5.28
CA HIS A 43 -6.81 15.50 5.64
C HIS A 43 -7.61 15.09 6.88
N ILE A 44 -7.04 15.27 8.05
CA ILE A 44 -7.78 15.16 9.30
C ILE A 44 -8.68 16.40 9.48
N ASP A 45 -9.99 16.20 9.58
CA ASP A 45 -10.97 17.28 9.78
C ASP A 45 -10.88 17.83 11.22
N GLU A 46 -10.56 19.12 11.34
CA GLU A 46 -10.36 19.82 12.62
C GLU A 46 -11.64 19.91 13.47
N ALA A 47 -12.80 19.93 12.81
CA ALA A 47 -14.11 19.98 13.47
C ALA A 47 -14.58 18.60 13.94
N SER A 48 -13.99 17.52 13.41
CA SER A 48 -14.45 16.17 13.69
C SER A 48 -14.10 15.71 15.13
N PRO A 49 -14.96 14.85 15.73
CA PRO A 49 -14.66 14.24 17.03
C PRO A 49 -13.49 13.25 16.93
N VAL A 50 -12.90 12.93 18.08
CA VAL A 50 -11.86 11.88 18.17
C VAL A 50 -12.47 10.53 17.77
N GLY A 51 -11.74 9.75 16.97
CA GLY A 51 -12.15 8.43 16.54
C GLY A 51 -12.28 7.44 17.72
N PRO A 52 -13.19 6.46 17.63
CA PRO A 52 -13.46 5.50 18.70
C PRO A 52 -12.26 4.59 19.08
N GLU A 53 -11.28 4.46 18.20
CA GLU A 53 -10.07 3.66 18.33
C GLU A 53 -9.01 4.27 19.26
N GLN A 54 -9.15 5.54 19.64
CA GLN A 54 -8.16 6.21 20.47
C GLN A 54 -8.31 5.83 21.95
N PRO A 55 -7.21 5.58 22.69
CA PRO A 55 -7.24 5.28 24.11
C PRO A 55 -7.96 6.37 24.93
N GLU A 56 -8.59 5.99 26.05
CA GLU A 56 -9.29 6.94 26.94
C GLU A 56 -8.40 8.09 27.41
N THR A 57 -7.09 7.85 27.55
CA THR A 57 -6.10 8.88 27.90
C THR A 57 -5.98 9.95 26.82
N VAL A 58 -6.07 9.57 25.55
CA VAL A 58 -6.05 10.49 24.40
C VAL A 58 -7.39 11.23 24.30
N GLN A 59 -8.51 10.52 24.50
CA GLN A 59 -9.83 11.15 24.56
C GLN A 59 -9.91 12.19 25.69
N SER A 60 -9.34 11.86 26.86
CA SER A 60 -9.25 12.75 28.03
C SER A 60 -8.28 13.92 27.82
N PHE A 61 -7.17 13.70 27.10
CA PHE A 61 -6.24 14.77 26.76
C PHE A 61 -6.88 15.80 25.82
N VAL A 62 -7.66 15.35 24.83
CA VAL A 62 -8.41 16.26 23.94
C VAL A 62 -9.50 17.01 24.69
N SER A 63 -10.21 16.35 25.61
CA SER A 63 -11.26 17.01 26.40
C SER A 63 -10.70 18.09 27.34
N VAL A 64 -9.48 17.92 27.84
CA VAL A 64 -8.82 18.84 28.77
C VAL A 64 -8.09 19.99 28.05
N PHE A 65 -7.39 19.71 26.94
CA PHE A 65 -6.48 20.67 26.29
C PHE A 65 -7.01 21.22 24.96
N GLY A 66 -8.21 20.83 24.54
CA GLY A 66 -8.96 21.44 23.44
C GLY A 66 -8.19 21.48 22.11
N ALA A 67 -8.20 22.64 21.45
CA ALA A 67 -7.65 22.82 20.11
C ALA A 67 -6.12 22.55 20.01
N VAL A 68 -5.37 22.78 21.09
CA VAL A 68 -3.91 22.57 21.12
C VAL A 68 -3.60 21.07 21.09
N ALA A 69 -4.31 20.26 21.88
CA ALA A 69 -4.19 18.81 21.84
C ALA A 69 -4.56 18.23 20.49
N LYS A 70 -5.65 18.71 19.86
CA LYS A 70 -6.04 18.29 18.51
C LYS A 70 -4.96 18.58 17.46
N LYS A 71 -4.35 19.78 17.49
CA LYS A 71 -3.28 20.15 16.56
C LYS A 71 -2.03 19.27 16.72
N LEU A 72 -1.70 18.91 17.95
CA LEU A 72 -0.59 17.99 18.23
C LEU A 72 -0.94 16.57 17.77
N MET A 73 -2.10 16.05 18.12
CA MET A 73 -2.56 14.72 17.67
C MET A 73 -2.56 14.59 16.15
N ARG A 74 -2.97 15.63 15.42
CA ARG A 74 -2.92 15.63 13.96
C ARG A 74 -1.53 15.32 13.41
N LYS A 75 -0.48 15.95 13.97
CA LYS A 75 0.91 15.69 13.57
C LYS A 75 1.38 14.26 13.86
N TRP A 76 0.74 13.59 14.82
CA TRP A 76 1.06 12.23 15.23
C TRP A 76 0.20 11.16 14.55
N LEU A 77 -0.97 11.55 14.03
CA LEU A 77 -1.92 10.67 13.34
C LEU A 77 -1.84 10.74 11.82
N ALA A 78 -1.36 11.86 11.26
CA ALA A 78 -1.08 11.95 9.84
C ALA A 78 0.08 11.01 9.48
N THR A 79 -0.19 10.10 8.54
CA THR A 79 0.77 9.18 7.95
C THR A 79 1.09 9.55 6.50
N GLN A 80 0.26 10.36 5.83
CA GLN A 80 0.49 10.82 4.46
C GLN A 80 0.35 12.35 4.36
N SER A 81 1.04 12.96 3.40
CA SER A 81 0.91 14.40 3.08
C SER A 81 0.20 14.66 1.74
N MET A 82 0.04 13.62 0.93
CA MET A 82 -0.55 13.65 -0.41
C MET A 82 -1.97 13.07 -0.40
N ASP A 83 -2.86 13.63 -1.23
CA ASP A 83 -4.15 13.03 -1.54
C ASP A 83 -4.00 11.80 -2.46
N PHE A 84 -5.09 11.08 -2.73
CA PHE A 84 -5.03 9.87 -3.57
C PHE A 84 -4.54 10.19 -4.98
N ALA A 85 -5.01 11.28 -5.59
CA ALA A 85 -4.59 11.67 -6.93
C ALA A 85 -3.07 11.87 -6.99
N ARG A 86 -2.49 12.63 -6.05
CA ARG A 86 -1.03 12.85 -6.00
C ARG A 86 -0.25 11.58 -5.68
N GLN A 87 -0.76 10.71 -4.80
CA GLN A 87 -0.13 9.41 -4.53
C GLN A 87 -0.09 8.55 -5.80
N LEU A 88 -1.19 8.52 -6.57
CA LEU A 88 -1.27 7.78 -7.84
C LEU A 88 -0.31 8.33 -8.90
N GLU A 89 -0.29 9.65 -9.07
CA GLU A 89 0.66 10.34 -9.99
C GLU A 89 2.11 10.07 -9.61
N ALA A 90 2.41 9.98 -8.31
CA ALA A 90 3.74 9.66 -7.81
C ALA A 90 4.11 8.18 -7.99
N GLY A 91 3.14 7.28 -8.25
CA GLY A 91 3.36 5.86 -8.55
C GLY A 91 2.76 4.87 -7.56
N VAL A 92 2.13 5.32 -6.47
CA VAL A 92 1.46 4.43 -5.50
C VAL A 92 0.33 3.68 -6.20
N ARG A 93 0.20 2.38 -5.92
CA ARG A 93 -0.90 1.54 -6.44
C ARG A 93 -1.63 0.74 -5.38
N PHE A 94 -1.15 0.72 -4.14
CA PHE A 94 -1.84 0.08 -3.01
C PHE A 94 -2.23 1.11 -1.95
N PHE A 95 -3.47 1.00 -1.48
CA PHE A 95 -4.03 1.85 -0.44
C PHE A 95 -4.58 1.04 0.73
N ASP A 96 -4.06 1.28 1.93
CA ASP A 96 -4.60 0.78 3.20
C ASP A 96 -5.72 1.73 3.68
N LEU A 97 -6.95 1.21 3.66
CA LEU A 97 -8.18 1.95 3.88
C LEU A 97 -8.88 1.49 5.16
N ARG A 98 -9.13 2.45 6.04
CA ARG A 98 -9.89 2.24 7.28
C ARG A 98 -11.17 3.06 7.24
N ILE A 99 -12.30 2.38 7.38
CA ILE A 99 -13.63 2.97 7.19
C ILE A 99 -14.31 3.16 8.52
N SER A 100 -14.95 4.31 8.70
CA SER A 100 -15.70 4.62 9.91
C SER A 100 -17.00 5.34 9.60
N THR A 101 -18.01 5.12 10.44
CA THR A 101 -19.22 5.95 10.51
C THR A 101 -19.04 7.03 11.57
N LYS A 102 -19.47 8.26 11.32
CA LYS A 102 -19.52 9.30 12.34
C LYS A 102 -20.75 9.13 13.24
N PRO A 103 -20.61 9.18 14.57
CA PRO A 103 -21.76 9.22 15.47
C PRO A 103 -22.67 10.40 15.13
N ARG A 104 -23.98 10.13 14.99
CA ARG A 104 -25.01 11.14 14.70
C ARG A 104 -24.85 11.85 13.35
N ASP A 105 -24.15 11.27 12.38
CA ASP A 105 -24.25 11.76 11.00
C ASP A 105 -25.67 11.50 10.48
N PRO A 106 -26.46 12.56 10.18
CA PRO A 106 -27.83 12.38 9.70
C PRO A 106 -27.89 11.67 8.35
N ASP A 107 -26.80 11.71 7.57
CA ASP A 107 -26.73 11.17 6.21
C ASP A 107 -26.15 9.74 6.18
N GLY A 108 -25.74 9.19 7.33
CA GLY A 108 -25.19 7.83 7.43
C GLY A 108 -23.95 7.60 6.56
N ARG A 109 -23.15 8.64 6.30
CA ARG A 109 -22.01 8.55 5.38
C ARG A 109 -20.87 7.74 5.97
N LEU A 110 -20.08 7.20 5.05
CA LEU A 110 -18.82 6.53 5.33
C LEU A 110 -17.66 7.50 5.16
N TYR A 111 -16.73 7.44 6.11
CA TYR A 111 -15.52 8.25 6.15
C TYR A 111 -14.29 7.37 6.24
N PHE A 112 -13.17 7.85 5.71
CA PHE A 112 -11.89 7.29 6.08
C PHE A 112 -11.50 7.75 7.50
N ALA A 113 -10.78 6.92 8.25
CA ALA A 113 -10.38 7.24 9.62
C ALA A 113 -9.02 6.66 10.04
N HIS A 114 -8.21 7.48 10.73
CA HIS A 114 -7.03 7.02 11.47
C HIS A 114 -6.80 7.93 12.69
N GLY A 115 -7.29 7.52 13.85
CA GLY A 115 -7.45 8.30 15.08
C GLY A 115 -8.50 9.42 15.02
N LEU A 116 -8.71 9.99 13.84
CA LEU A 116 -9.63 11.07 13.53
C LEU A 116 -10.30 10.80 12.18
N TYR A 117 -11.50 11.36 12.00
CA TYR A 117 -12.21 11.27 10.73
C TYR A 117 -11.56 12.17 9.66
N SER A 118 -11.53 11.67 8.44
CA SER A 118 -11.06 12.37 7.24
C SER A 118 -12.23 12.66 6.29
N ALA A 119 -11.96 12.88 5.01
CA ALA A 119 -12.98 13.02 3.97
C ALA A 119 -13.82 11.74 3.77
N THR A 120 -14.87 11.87 2.97
CA THR A 120 -15.80 10.76 2.73
C THR A 120 -15.14 9.69 1.87
N VAL A 121 -15.61 8.45 2.01
CA VAL A 121 -15.13 7.33 1.18
C VAL A 121 -15.39 7.62 -0.30
N ARG A 122 -16.57 8.15 -0.63
CA ARG A 122 -16.96 8.52 -2.00
C ARG A 122 -15.95 9.45 -2.66
N GLU A 123 -15.61 10.56 -2.02
CA GLU A 123 -14.66 11.54 -2.56
C GLU A 123 -13.30 10.90 -2.87
N GLY A 124 -12.83 9.99 -2.01
CA GLY A 124 -11.58 9.28 -2.27
C GLY A 124 -11.66 8.29 -3.43
N LEU A 125 -12.75 7.51 -3.52
CA LEU A 125 -12.97 6.58 -4.63
C LEU A 125 -13.10 7.33 -5.97
N GLU A 126 -13.76 8.48 -5.99
CA GLU A 126 -13.90 9.33 -7.19
C GLU A 126 -12.56 9.90 -7.66
N GLN A 127 -11.66 10.28 -6.74
CA GLN A 127 -10.28 10.68 -7.10
C GLN A 127 -9.52 9.53 -7.78
N ILE A 128 -9.62 8.31 -7.24
CA ILE A 128 -8.99 7.13 -7.80
C ILE A 128 -9.58 6.81 -9.18
N ALA A 129 -10.91 6.84 -9.32
CA ALA A 129 -11.59 6.61 -10.59
C ALA A 129 -11.23 7.64 -11.67
N GLY A 130 -11.04 8.91 -11.27
CA GLY A 130 -10.59 9.99 -12.14
C GLY A 130 -9.19 9.73 -12.72
N PHE A 131 -8.25 9.30 -11.87
CA PHE A 131 -6.92 8.88 -12.33
C PHE A 131 -7.01 7.68 -13.29
N LEU A 132 -7.72 6.61 -12.91
CA LEU A 132 -7.82 5.39 -13.73
C LEU A 132 -8.44 5.64 -15.11
N ALA A 133 -9.29 6.66 -15.26
CA ALA A 133 -9.85 7.06 -16.55
C ALA A 133 -8.79 7.60 -17.53
N GLY A 134 -7.72 8.22 -17.04
CA GLY A 134 -6.58 8.66 -17.85
C GLY A 134 -5.48 7.61 -18.03
N HIS A 135 -5.47 6.58 -17.19
CA HIS A 135 -4.38 5.62 -17.05
C HIS A 135 -4.88 4.17 -17.19
N ALA A 136 -5.44 3.83 -18.36
CA ALA A 136 -6.16 2.57 -18.62
C ALA A 136 -5.36 1.28 -18.37
N ARG A 137 -4.02 1.35 -18.37
CA ARG A 137 -3.12 0.20 -18.13
C ARG A 137 -2.55 0.15 -16.72
N GLU A 138 -3.01 1.02 -15.83
CA GLU A 138 -2.67 0.98 -14.42
C GLU A 138 -3.75 0.25 -13.62
N ALA A 139 -3.33 -0.45 -12.57
CA ALA A 139 -4.20 -1.19 -11.68
C ALA A 139 -3.94 -0.81 -10.22
N VAL A 140 -5.00 -0.68 -9.42
CA VAL A 140 -4.94 -0.29 -8.01
C VAL A 140 -5.50 -1.38 -7.10
N PHE A 141 -4.95 -1.42 -5.89
CA PHE A 141 -5.31 -2.33 -4.82
C PHE A 141 -5.91 -1.50 -3.69
N LEU A 142 -7.20 -1.72 -3.42
CA LEU A 142 -7.92 -1.06 -2.35
C LEU A 142 -8.09 -2.06 -1.21
N ASP A 143 -7.34 -1.88 -0.13
CA ASP A 143 -7.43 -2.75 1.04
C ASP A 143 -8.32 -2.11 2.10
N PHE A 144 -9.60 -2.50 2.13
CA PHE A 144 -10.54 -2.13 3.18
C PHE A 144 -10.28 -2.99 4.43
N ASN A 145 -9.22 -2.61 5.13
CA ASN A 145 -8.59 -3.41 6.18
C ASN A 145 -9.35 -3.33 7.52
N HIS A 146 -9.88 -2.15 7.87
CA HIS A 146 -10.60 -1.93 9.13
C HIS A 146 -11.95 -1.25 8.93
N PHE A 147 -12.91 -1.64 9.76
CA PHE A 147 -14.26 -1.08 9.80
C PHE A 147 -14.65 -0.70 11.24
N TYR A 148 -14.98 0.56 11.48
CA TYR A 148 -15.35 1.09 12.80
C TYR A 148 -16.78 1.63 12.78
N GLY A 149 -17.66 1.04 13.60
CA GLY A 149 -19.09 1.43 13.64
C GLY A 149 -19.88 1.11 12.37
N VAL A 150 -19.27 0.42 11.40
CA VAL A 150 -19.90 -0.02 10.17
C VAL A 150 -20.79 -1.24 10.46
N GLN A 151 -21.99 -1.23 9.88
CA GLN A 151 -23.03 -2.26 10.06
C GLN A 151 -23.38 -2.82 8.68
N ASN A 152 -24.20 -3.88 8.61
CA ASN A 152 -24.53 -4.55 7.34
C ASN A 152 -25.06 -3.58 6.28
N ALA A 153 -26.00 -2.68 6.63
CA ALA A 153 -26.52 -1.67 5.70
C ALA A 153 -25.42 -0.71 5.19
N HIS A 154 -24.42 -0.40 6.01
CA HIS A 154 -23.27 0.40 5.60
C HIS A 154 -22.34 -0.38 4.66
N HIS A 155 -22.14 -1.69 4.88
CA HIS A 155 -21.41 -2.55 3.96
C HIS A 155 -22.12 -2.65 2.61
N GLU A 156 -23.44 -2.84 2.59
CA GLU A 156 -24.26 -2.82 1.37
C GLU A 156 -24.11 -1.50 0.60
N SER A 157 -24.18 -0.36 1.32
CA SER A 157 -23.96 0.96 0.74
C SER A 157 -22.56 1.13 0.15
N LEU A 158 -21.52 0.65 0.84
CA LEU A 158 -20.14 0.69 0.35
C LEU A 158 -19.97 -0.18 -0.92
N VAL A 159 -20.56 -1.36 -0.95
CA VAL A 159 -20.54 -2.25 -2.13
C VAL A 159 -21.25 -1.59 -3.31
N ALA A 160 -22.41 -0.98 -3.08
CA ALA A 160 -23.13 -0.23 -4.11
C ALA A 160 -22.29 0.95 -4.63
N MET A 161 -21.64 1.69 -3.74
CA MET A 161 -20.75 2.81 -4.07
C MET A 161 -19.55 2.34 -4.91
N LEU A 162 -18.90 1.22 -4.56
CA LEU A 162 -17.81 0.65 -5.36
C LEU A 162 -18.27 0.29 -6.78
N ARG A 163 -19.44 -0.33 -6.91
CA ARG A 163 -20.04 -0.65 -8.23
C ARG A 163 -20.34 0.62 -9.04
N GLU A 164 -20.91 1.63 -8.40
CA GLU A 164 -21.25 2.91 -9.05
C GLU A 164 -20.00 3.64 -9.57
N VAL A 165 -18.95 3.68 -8.75
CA VAL A 165 -17.73 4.47 -9.06
C VAL A 165 -16.82 3.76 -10.06
N PHE A 166 -16.63 2.44 -9.94
CA PHE A 166 -15.67 1.71 -10.76
C PHE A 166 -16.30 0.86 -11.87
N GLY A 167 -17.57 0.48 -11.74
CA GLY A 167 -18.28 -0.32 -12.74
C GLY A 167 -17.51 -1.57 -13.15
N ASP A 168 -17.35 -1.75 -14.46
CA ASP A 168 -16.70 -2.92 -15.05
C ASP A 168 -15.18 -2.99 -14.81
N ARG A 169 -14.57 -1.93 -14.25
CA ARG A 169 -13.14 -1.94 -13.87
C ARG A 169 -12.85 -2.80 -12.64
N LEU A 170 -13.88 -3.25 -11.92
CA LEU A 170 -13.73 -4.10 -10.73
C LEU A 170 -13.31 -5.52 -11.12
N CYS A 171 -12.14 -5.94 -10.68
CA CYS A 171 -11.62 -7.27 -10.90
C CYS A 171 -12.30 -8.29 -9.96
N PRO A 172 -12.93 -9.37 -10.49
CA PRO A 172 -13.51 -10.42 -9.67
C PRO A 172 -12.44 -11.11 -8.80
N ALA A 173 -12.85 -11.64 -7.65
CA ALA A 173 -11.98 -12.47 -6.82
C ALA A 173 -11.70 -13.81 -7.52
N LEU A 174 -10.42 -14.14 -7.69
CA LEU A 174 -9.94 -15.40 -8.27
C LEU A 174 -8.58 -15.77 -7.66
N PHE A 175 -7.92 -16.82 -8.14
CA PHE A 175 -6.62 -17.21 -7.60
C PHE A 175 -5.57 -16.11 -7.86
N ALA A 176 -4.91 -15.62 -6.81
CA ALA A 176 -3.98 -14.50 -6.91
C ALA A 176 -2.84 -14.71 -7.93
N GLN A 177 -2.42 -15.97 -8.13
CA GLN A 177 -1.39 -16.35 -9.11
C GLN A 177 -1.83 -16.23 -10.57
N GLU A 178 -3.13 -16.17 -10.85
CA GLU A 178 -3.65 -16.03 -12.21
C GLU A 178 -3.83 -14.56 -12.62
N VAL A 179 -3.73 -13.61 -11.67
CA VAL A 179 -3.87 -12.19 -11.96
C VAL A 179 -2.54 -11.64 -12.44
N THR A 180 -2.48 -11.22 -13.69
CA THR A 180 -1.32 -10.56 -14.33
C THR A 180 -1.74 -9.20 -14.88
N LEU A 181 -0.78 -8.34 -15.23
CA LEU A 181 -1.10 -7.06 -15.90
C LEU A 181 -1.83 -7.29 -17.23
N LYS A 182 -1.36 -8.26 -18.02
CA LYS A 182 -2.00 -8.63 -19.28
C LYS A 182 -3.45 -9.08 -19.07
N TYR A 183 -3.70 -9.94 -18.07
CA TYR A 183 -5.05 -10.39 -17.74
C TYR A 183 -5.97 -9.21 -17.41
N LEU A 184 -5.50 -8.26 -16.59
CA LEU A 184 -6.28 -7.09 -16.22
C LEU A 184 -6.61 -6.24 -17.45
N TRP A 185 -5.64 -5.97 -18.32
CA TRP A 185 -5.85 -5.16 -19.52
C TRP A 185 -6.78 -5.81 -20.54
N GLU A 186 -6.64 -7.11 -20.79
CA GLU A 186 -7.51 -7.86 -21.72
C GLU A 186 -8.96 -7.92 -21.25
N ARG A 187 -9.20 -7.74 -19.94
CA ARG A 187 -10.53 -7.72 -19.32
C ARG A 187 -11.01 -6.31 -18.95
N GLU A 188 -10.21 -5.28 -19.25
CA GLU A 188 -10.48 -3.89 -18.87
C GLU A 188 -10.69 -3.69 -17.36
N TYR A 189 -10.07 -4.56 -16.55
CA TYR A 189 -10.05 -4.45 -15.10
C TYR A 189 -8.91 -3.53 -14.65
N GLN A 190 -9.18 -2.73 -13.61
CA GLN A 190 -8.20 -1.82 -13.00
C GLN A 190 -8.22 -1.82 -11.47
N VAL A 191 -9.24 -2.40 -10.82
CA VAL A 191 -9.41 -2.27 -9.37
C VAL A 191 -9.56 -3.64 -8.71
N LEU A 192 -8.63 -3.99 -7.82
CA LEU A 192 -8.77 -5.13 -6.92
C LEU A 192 -9.17 -4.63 -5.54
N VAL A 193 -10.27 -5.14 -5.00
CA VAL A 193 -10.81 -4.70 -3.71
C VAL A 193 -10.66 -5.80 -2.68
N PHE A 194 -9.76 -5.63 -1.72
CA PHE A 194 -9.60 -6.52 -0.57
C PHE A 194 -10.49 -6.03 0.56
N TYR A 195 -11.25 -6.95 1.17
CA TYR A 195 -12.33 -6.58 2.07
C TYR A 195 -12.31 -7.47 3.32
N HIS A 196 -12.00 -6.88 4.47
CA HIS A 196 -11.84 -7.60 5.75
C HIS A 196 -13.18 -7.76 6.50
N ASN A 197 -14.18 -8.33 5.82
CA ASN A 197 -15.50 -8.64 6.38
C ASN A 197 -16.14 -9.83 5.63
N PRO A 198 -16.99 -10.66 6.28
CA PRO A 198 -17.65 -11.80 5.63
C PRO A 198 -18.44 -11.49 4.34
N VAL A 199 -18.89 -10.24 4.14
CA VAL A 199 -19.51 -9.79 2.87
C VAL A 199 -18.63 -10.09 1.65
N ALA A 200 -17.30 -10.18 1.82
CA ALA A 200 -16.38 -10.57 0.76
C ALA A 200 -16.64 -11.96 0.16
N LEU A 201 -17.28 -12.86 0.91
CA LEU A 201 -17.64 -14.21 0.45
C LEU A 201 -18.91 -14.22 -0.41
N GLU A 202 -19.68 -13.13 -0.40
CA GLU A 202 -20.98 -13.01 -1.05
C GLU A 202 -20.93 -12.13 -2.31
N VAL A 203 -19.97 -11.21 -2.39
CA VAL A 203 -19.84 -10.24 -3.47
C VAL A 203 -18.68 -10.63 -4.40
N PRO A 204 -18.91 -10.95 -5.69
CA PRO A 204 -17.89 -11.56 -6.54
C PRO A 204 -16.60 -10.75 -6.78
N PHE A 205 -16.64 -9.42 -6.66
CA PHE A 205 -15.46 -8.57 -6.86
C PHE A 205 -14.72 -8.21 -5.56
N LEU A 206 -15.23 -8.65 -4.42
CA LEU A 206 -14.55 -8.47 -3.15
C LEU A 206 -13.64 -9.66 -2.89
N TRP A 207 -12.35 -9.38 -2.82
CA TRP A 207 -11.33 -10.33 -2.44
C TRP A 207 -11.35 -10.50 -0.92
N PRO A 208 -11.49 -11.73 -0.39
CA PRO A 208 -11.37 -11.95 1.05
C PRO A 208 -10.04 -11.41 1.59
N GLY A 209 -10.08 -10.65 2.68
CA GLY A 209 -8.88 -10.02 3.25
C GLY A 209 -7.73 -10.99 3.58
N GLN A 210 -8.02 -12.27 3.79
CA GLN A 210 -7.00 -13.31 4.00
C GLN A 210 -6.10 -13.54 2.77
N MET A 211 -6.54 -13.09 1.58
CA MET A 211 -5.75 -13.12 0.35
C MET A 211 -4.73 -11.98 0.26
N MET A 212 -4.70 -11.08 1.26
CA MET A 212 -3.73 -10.00 1.41
C MET A 212 -3.19 -9.96 2.86
N PRO A 213 -2.40 -10.96 3.30
CA PRO A 213 -1.76 -10.88 4.61
C PRO A 213 -0.87 -9.64 4.73
N ALA A 214 -1.11 -8.84 5.77
CA ALA A 214 -0.36 -7.64 6.10
C ALA A 214 0.14 -7.71 7.55
N PRO A 215 1.15 -8.55 7.86
CA PRO A 215 1.66 -8.68 9.22
C PRO A 215 2.23 -7.35 9.73
N TRP A 216 1.98 -7.05 11.01
CA TRP A 216 2.33 -5.77 11.62
C TRP A 216 3.37 -5.94 12.74
N ALA A 217 4.51 -5.25 12.63
CA ALA A 217 5.63 -5.38 13.57
C ALA A 217 5.32 -4.78 14.96
N ASN A 218 4.41 -3.82 15.03
CA ASN A 218 4.01 -3.11 16.26
C ASN A 218 5.21 -2.70 17.14
N THR A 219 6.15 -1.96 16.56
CA THR A 219 7.41 -1.57 17.21
C THR A 219 7.79 -0.13 16.90
N THR A 220 8.47 0.51 17.84
CA THR A 220 9.13 1.83 17.64
C THR A 220 10.59 1.70 17.21
N ASP A 221 11.11 0.47 17.16
CA ASP A 221 12.52 0.17 16.96
C ASP A 221 12.79 -0.24 15.50
N PRO A 222 13.57 0.56 14.73
CA PRO A 222 13.85 0.28 13.32
C PRO A 222 14.55 -1.07 13.08
N GLU A 223 15.43 -1.51 13.97
CA GLU A 223 16.15 -2.78 13.79
C GLU A 223 15.19 -3.97 13.95
N LYS A 224 14.30 -3.89 14.93
CA LYS A 224 13.24 -4.90 15.12
C LYS A 224 12.26 -4.92 13.96
N LEU A 225 11.93 -3.74 13.39
CA LEU A 225 11.12 -3.66 12.19
C LEU A 225 11.79 -4.39 11.03
N VAL A 226 13.07 -4.13 10.76
CA VAL A 226 13.82 -4.82 9.68
C VAL A 226 13.87 -6.34 9.89
N GLN A 227 14.14 -6.80 11.12
CA GLN A 227 14.13 -8.23 11.44
C GLN A 227 12.76 -8.86 11.22
N PHE A 228 11.70 -8.17 11.62
CA PHE A 228 10.32 -8.61 11.41
C PHE A 228 10.00 -8.73 9.92
N LEU A 229 10.30 -7.69 9.14
CA LEU A 229 10.07 -7.68 7.69
C LEU A 229 10.80 -8.82 6.99
N GLN A 230 12.06 -9.07 7.34
CA GLN A 230 12.83 -10.21 6.80
C GLN A 230 12.17 -11.56 7.11
N ALA A 231 11.73 -11.77 8.35
CA ALA A 231 11.04 -13.01 8.75
C ALA A 231 9.69 -13.16 8.02
N SER A 232 8.93 -12.08 7.89
CA SER A 232 7.65 -12.02 7.20
C SER A 232 7.78 -12.35 5.71
N VAL A 233 8.78 -11.78 5.01
CA VAL A 233 9.06 -12.11 3.60
C VAL A 233 9.48 -13.58 3.44
N ALA A 234 10.26 -14.12 4.39
CA ALA A 234 10.63 -15.53 4.35
C ALA A 234 9.44 -16.48 4.55
N ASP A 235 8.42 -16.07 5.31
CA ASP A 235 7.20 -16.87 5.50
C ASP A 235 6.24 -16.79 4.31
N ARG A 236 6.13 -15.61 3.69
CA ARG A 236 5.35 -15.36 2.47
C ARG A 236 5.61 -16.40 1.37
N ARG A 237 6.86 -16.85 1.22
CA ARG A 237 7.31 -17.83 0.22
C ARG A 237 6.46 -19.10 0.16
N ARG A 238 5.61 -19.35 1.15
CA ARG A 238 4.75 -20.54 1.27
C ARG A 238 3.28 -20.30 0.92
N GLN A 239 2.83 -19.06 0.73
CA GLN A 239 1.41 -18.71 0.86
C GLN A 239 0.68 -18.38 -0.44
N GLY A 240 1.36 -18.17 -1.57
CA GLY A 240 0.74 -18.00 -2.91
C GLY A 240 -0.22 -16.79 -3.08
N ASN A 241 -0.44 -16.01 -2.03
CA ASN A 241 -1.32 -14.85 -1.98
C ASN A 241 -0.56 -13.55 -2.27
N PHE A 242 -1.30 -12.44 -2.41
CA PHE A 242 -0.70 -11.12 -2.28
C PHE A 242 -0.11 -10.94 -0.88
N PHE A 243 0.82 -10.01 -0.70
CA PHE A 243 1.47 -9.84 0.59
C PHE A 243 1.95 -8.41 0.80
N VAL A 244 1.65 -7.87 1.98
CA VAL A 244 2.03 -6.50 2.34
C VAL A 244 3.15 -6.53 3.36
N SER A 245 4.30 -5.96 2.99
CA SER A 245 5.39 -5.64 3.90
C SER A 245 5.16 -4.25 4.48
N GLN A 246 4.66 -4.18 5.72
CA GLN A 246 4.37 -2.92 6.39
C GLN A 246 5.63 -2.27 6.97
N MET A 247 6.29 -1.43 6.18
CA MET A 247 7.49 -0.70 6.57
C MET A 247 7.11 0.56 7.35
N VAL A 248 6.49 0.36 8.52
CA VAL A 248 5.99 1.42 9.39
C VAL A 248 6.38 1.19 10.84
N LEU A 249 6.60 2.27 11.58
CA LEU A 249 6.93 2.25 13.00
C LEU A 249 5.74 2.77 13.82
N THR A 250 5.41 2.05 14.88
CA THR A 250 4.24 2.35 15.71
C THR A 250 4.65 3.14 16.95
N PRO A 251 4.37 4.45 17.04
CA PRO A 251 4.65 5.22 18.24
C PRO A 251 3.90 4.65 19.46
N LYS A 252 4.59 4.55 20.60
CA LYS A 252 3.93 4.32 21.90
C LYS A 252 3.35 5.64 22.41
N ALA A 253 2.29 5.58 23.23
CA ALA A 253 1.71 6.77 23.86
C ALA A 253 2.75 7.62 24.64
N SER A 254 3.75 6.98 25.25
CA SER A 254 4.86 7.67 25.92
C SER A 254 5.81 8.39 24.96
N THR A 255 5.97 7.91 23.73
CA THR A 255 6.73 8.56 22.67
C THR A 255 6.01 9.82 22.19
N VAL A 256 4.69 9.74 22.01
CA VAL A 256 3.82 10.89 21.66
C VAL A 256 3.92 11.99 22.73
N MET A 257 3.85 11.62 24.01
CA MET A 257 3.96 12.58 25.12
C MET A 257 5.35 13.23 25.27
N LYS A 258 6.44 12.56 24.82
CA LYS A 258 7.80 13.14 24.90
C LYS A 258 8.14 14.04 23.71
N GLY A 259 7.48 13.84 22.56
CA GLY A 259 7.71 14.60 21.34
C GLY A 259 6.74 15.75 21.10
N MET A 260 6.23 16.41 22.15
CA MET A 260 5.17 17.43 22.04
C MET A 260 5.49 18.65 21.15
N ALA A 261 6.74 18.82 20.70
CA ALA A 261 7.13 19.88 19.75
C ALA A 261 7.24 19.43 18.28
N SER A 262 7.24 18.11 18.00
CA SER A 262 7.42 17.50 16.67
C SER A 262 6.29 16.52 16.31
N GLY A 263 6.22 16.03 15.07
CA GLY A 263 5.22 15.06 14.60
C GLY A 263 5.78 13.65 14.40
N LEU A 264 4.94 12.73 13.92
CA LEU A 264 5.32 11.35 13.57
C LEU A 264 6.46 11.36 12.54
N ARG A 265 6.31 12.18 11.50
CA ARG A 265 7.27 12.36 10.41
C ARG A 265 8.68 12.65 10.91
N GLU A 266 8.86 13.74 11.65
CA GLU A 266 10.18 14.21 12.04
C GLU A 266 10.78 13.37 13.20
N THR A 267 9.92 12.80 14.04
CA THR A 267 10.36 12.10 15.25
C THR A 267 10.71 10.63 14.99
N ILE A 268 10.02 9.99 14.03
CA ILE A 268 10.12 8.56 13.79
C ILE A 268 10.52 8.28 12.35
N THR A 269 9.70 8.70 11.38
CA THR A 269 9.88 8.29 9.98
C THR A 269 11.21 8.75 9.41
N GLU A 270 11.52 10.05 9.47
CA GLU A 270 12.75 10.61 8.88
C GLU A 270 14.03 10.05 9.54
N ARG A 271 13.97 9.69 10.83
CA ARG A 271 15.11 9.11 11.55
C ARG A 271 15.36 7.65 11.18
N ALA A 272 14.30 6.89 10.96
CA ALA A 272 14.39 5.49 10.59
C ALA A 272 14.58 5.27 9.08
N LEU A 273 14.28 6.30 8.27
CA LEU A 273 14.29 6.27 6.81
C LEU A 273 15.58 5.69 6.21
N PRO A 274 16.81 6.02 6.66
CA PRO A 274 18.01 5.44 6.07
C PRO A 274 18.06 3.91 6.17
N GLY A 275 17.75 3.35 7.35
CA GLY A 275 17.75 1.91 7.58
C GLY A 275 16.60 1.20 6.86
N MET A 276 15.42 1.83 6.85
CA MET A 276 14.26 1.36 6.10
C MET A 276 14.54 1.30 4.59
N MET A 277 15.12 2.37 4.02
CA MET A 277 15.49 2.41 2.59
C MET A 277 16.63 1.46 2.25
N GLN A 278 17.59 1.23 3.17
CA GLN A 278 18.60 0.19 2.98
C GLN A 278 17.96 -1.20 2.87
N TRP A 279 16.94 -1.48 3.69
CA TRP A 279 16.20 -2.74 3.59
C TRP A 279 15.48 -2.86 2.25
N VAL A 280 14.74 -1.85 1.79
CA VAL A 280 14.02 -1.86 0.49
C VAL A 280 15.00 -2.14 -0.66
N LYS A 281 16.13 -1.43 -0.71
CA LYS A 281 17.14 -1.59 -1.77
C LYS A 281 17.79 -2.97 -1.81
N ALA A 282 17.74 -3.72 -0.72
CA ALA A 282 18.26 -5.08 -0.63
C ALA A 282 17.22 -6.16 -1.01
N GLN A 283 15.98 -5.77 -1.29
CA GLN A 283 14.92 -6.71 -1.65
C GLN A 283 14.92 -7.02 -3.16
N ARG A 284 14.25 -8.12 -3.51
CA ARG A 284 13.85 -8.43 -4.88
C ARG A 284 12.38 -8.84 -4.89
N PRO A 285 11.65 -8.58 -5.98
CA PRO A 285 10.31 -9.10 -6.17
C PRO A 285 10.36 -10.59 -6.57
N GLY A 286 9.24 -11.18 -6.95
CA GLY A 286 9.13 -12.60 -7.31
C GLY A 286 8.46 -13.48 -6.24
N GLU A 287 8.32 -14.77 -6.53
CA GLU A 287 7.61 -15.75 -5.70
C GLU A 287 8.17 -15.83 -4.27
N SER A 288 9.49 -15.67 -4.13
CA SER A 288 10.21 -15.71 -2.85
C SER A 288 10.62 -14.34 -2.32
N GLY A 289 10.16 -13.27 -2.97
CA GLY A 289 10.55 -11.89 -2.73
C GLY A 289 9.51 -11.06 -1.99
N ILE A 290 9.65 -9.74 -2.08
CA ILE A 290 8.58 -8.81 -1.67
C ILE A 290 7.47 -8.76 -2.71
N ASN A 291 6.32 -8.21 -2.31
CA ASN A 291 5.23 -7.87 -3.21
C ASN A 291 4.84 -6.39 -3.00
N ILE A 292 3.83 -6.13 -2.17
CA ILE A 292 3.46 -4.77 -1.81
C ILE A 292 4.31 -4.31 -0.63
N VAL A 293 4.86 -3.10 -0.70
CA VAL A 293 5.56 -2.46 0.42
C VAL A 293 4.81 -1.19 0.77
N THR A 294 4.42 -1.03 2.03
CA THR A 294 3.76 0.20 2.51
C THR A 294 4.68 1.00 3.40
N ALA A 295 4.54 2.32 3.35
CA ALA A 295 5.25 3.25 4.22
C ALA A 295 4.36 4.43 4.63
N ASP A 296 4.74 5.10 5.72
CA ASP A 296 4.27 6.45 6.04
C ASP A 296 5.09 7.46 5.24
N PHE A 297 4.45 8.53 4.76
CA PHE A 297 5.04 9.62 3.98
C PHE A 297 5.81 9.09 2.77
N VAL A 298 5.08 8.44 1.88
CA VAL A 298 5.63 7.73 0.71
C VAL A 298 6.48 8.61 -0.23
N GLU A 299 6.37 9.94 -0.13
CA GLU A 299 7.24 10.88 -0.85
C GLU A 299 8.69 10.92 -0.34
N LEU A 300 8.97 10.36 0.84
CA LEU A 300 10.27 10.44 1.48
C LEU A 300 11.26 9.40 0.92
N GLY A 301 12.53 9.82 0.83
CA GLY A 301 13.65 8.90 0.59
C GLY A 301 13.69 8.22 -0.76
N ASP A 302 12.93 8.73 -1.75
CA ASP A 302 12.71 8.08 -3.04
C ASP A 302 12.13 6.66 -2.90
N PHE A 303 11.26 6.48 -1.89
CA PHE A 303 10.64 5.19 -1.59
C PHE A 303 9.90 4.63 -2.80
N ILE A 304 9.00 5.41 -3.41
CA ILE A 304 8.18 4.96 -4.54
C ILE A 304 9.05 4.55 -5.73
N GLY A 305 9.97 5.42 -6.15
CA GLY A 305 10.88 5.14 -7.25
C GLY A 305 11.77 3.93 -6.98
N THR A 306 12.27 3.77 -5.75
CA THR A 306 13.06 2.61 -5.36
C THR A 306 12.25 1.31 -5.46
N VAL A 307 11.02 1.26 -4.94
CA VAL A 307 10.18 0.05 -5.01
C VAL A 307 9.84 -0.31 -6.45
N ILE A 308 9.47 0.68 -7.29
CA ILE A 308 9.21 0.47 -8.72
C ILE A 308 10.45 -0.08 -9.42
N ALA A 309 11.62 0.50 -9.15
CA ALA A 309 12.89 0.09 -9.76
C ALA A 309 13.26 -1.37 -9.47
N LEU A 310 12.80 -1.96 -8.37
CA LEU A 310 13.04 -3.37 -8.06
C LEU A 310 12.43 -4.32 -9.10
N ASN A 311 11.39 -3.91 -9.84
CA ASN A 311 10.80 -4.73 -10.90
C ASN A 311 11.77 -5.00 -12.05
N TYR A 312 12.64 -4.03 -12.37
CA TYR A 312 13.64 -4.16 -13.43
C TYR A 312 14.82 -5.06 -13.04
N LEU A 313 14.92 -5.47 -11.77
CA LEU A 313 15.91 -6.44 -11.32
C LEU A 313 15.55 -7.89 -11.71
N LEU A 314 14.30 -8.14 -12.14
CA LEU A 314 13.90 -9.44 -12.68
C LEU A 314 14.50 -9.70 -14.07
N GLU A 315 14.82 -8.64 -14.82
CA GLU A 315 15.42 -8.74 -16.16
C GLU A 315 16.84 -9.33 -16.10
N GLU A 316 17.63 -8.93 -15.11
CA GLU A 316 19.04 -9.32 -14.96
C GLU A 316 19.20 -10.85 -14.78
N GLU A 317 18.25 -11.53 -14.13
CA GLU A 317 18.33 -12.99 -13.90
C GLU A 317 17.98 -13.82 -15.14
N GLU A 318 17.04 -13.36 -15.97
CA GLU A 318 16.71 -14.06 -17.22
C GLU A 318 17.86 -13.97 -18.21
N GLU A 319 18.49 -12.80 -18.35
CA GLU A 319 19.67 -12.60 -19.21
C GLU A 319 20.88 -13.40 -18.70
N ASP A 320 21.17 -13.37 -17.40
CA ASP A 320 22.26 -14.15 -16.83
C ASP A 320 22.02 -15.66 -16.98
N SER A 321 20.80 -16.14 -16.72
CA SER A 321 20.46 -17.56 -16.85
C SER A 321 20.47 -18.05 -18.30
N ALA A 322 20.08 -17.20 -19.26
CA ALA A 322 20.20 -17.48 -20.69
C ALA A 322 21.67 -17.51 -21.13
N SER A 323 22.48 -16.55 -20.68
CA SER A 323 23.92 -16.50 -20.99
C SER A 323 24.69 -17.72 -20.46
N TRP A 324 24.30 -18.26 -19.30
CA TRP A 324 24.87 -19.50 -18.76
C TRP A 324 24.50 -20.74 -19.59
N ARG A 325 23.29 -20.81 -20.14
CA ARG A 325 22.84 -21.93 -20.97
C ARG A 325 23.52 -21.96 -22.35
N GLU A 326 23.95 -20.81 -22.85
CA GLU A 326 24.59 -20.68 -24.16
C GLU A 326 26.11 -20.84 -24.15
N ARG A 327 26.76 -20.99 -22.97
CA ARG A 327 28.20 -21.25 -22.91
C ARG A 327 28.52 -22.66 -23.42
N PRO A 328 29.43 -22.82 -24.41
CA PRO A 328 29.88 -24.13 -24.86
C PRO A 328 30.45 -24.92 -23.67
N ARG A 329 29.91 -26.12 -23.42
CA ARG A 329 30.50 -27.05 -22.44
C ARG A 329 31.89 -27.44 -22.95
N LEU A 330 32.93 -27.09 -22.20
CA LEU A 330 34.29 -27.54 -22.50
C LEU A 330 34.31 -29.07 -22.54
N PRO A 331 34.95 -29.69 -23.55
CA PRO A 331 35.03 -31.14 -23.63
C PRO A 331 35.80 -31.68 -22.42
N SER A 332 35.19 -32.63 -21.72
CA SER A 332 35.84 -33.37 -20.64
C SER A 332 37.01 -34.15 -21.23
N ASN A 333 38.24 -33.74 -20.90
CA ASN A 333 39.43 -34.54 -21.18
C ASN A 333 39.38 -35.81 -20.32
N ALA A 334 38.91 -36.90 -20.90
CA ALA A 334 39.19 -38.24 -20.42
C ALA A 334 40.65 -38.56 -20.75
N SER A 335 41.47 -38.70 -19.70
CA SER A 335 42.82 -39.26 -19.80
C SER A 335 42.77 -40.68 -19.23
N ASN A 336 43.23 -41.63 -20.03
CA ASN A 336 43.46 -43.04 -19.69
C ASN A 336 44.40 -43.22 -18.49
#